data_AF-A0A1V5IP83-F1
#
_entry.id   AF-A0A1V5IP83-F1
#
_cell.length_a   1.000
_cell.length_b   1.000
_cell.length_c   1.000
_cell.angle_alpha   90.00
_cell.angle_beta   90.00
_cell.angle_gamma   90.00
#
_symmetry.space_group_name_H-M   'P 1'
#
loop_
_entity.id
_entity.type
_entity.pdbx_description
1 polymer ?
#
loop_
_entity_poly.entity_id
_entity_poly.type
_entity_poly.pdbx_seq_one_letter_code
_entity_poly.pdbx_strand_id
1 'polypeptide(L)'
;MEAYAKAQGYEVAEWYIDEAISGATLDRPELTRLLNDAGGKFAFVLVAKMDRLARDLMAQLWIEKELLRGNVELISVAEPFRGQDPANVLFRQVIGAFAQFERARIAERMAGGRKQKAKAGGYAGGGAPIGYTSTKGAKVLALDAEKAETVRRLFELREECPGASLEALAGMMNAEGLTTAQGAIWRKAQVKRVLDRREFYTGTYTYAGIEAEGKHEAIL
;
A
#
# COMPACT_ATOMS: atom_id res chain seq x y z
N MET A 1 -13.53 1.70 42.57
CA MET A 1 -12.26 1.35 41.92
C MET A 1 -11.24 0.87 42.95
N GLU A 2 -10.92 1.65 44.00
CA GLU A 2 -9.98 1.23 45.06
C GLU A 2 -10.38 -0.06 45.78
N ALA A 3 -11.65 -0.19 46.17
CA ALA A 3 -12.15 -1.41 46.81
C ALA A 3 -12.00 -2.64 45.89
N TYR A 4 -12.18 -2.46 44.58
CA TYR A 4 -11.99 -3.50 43.58
C TYR A 4 -10.51 -3.85 43.40
N ALA A 5 -9.65 -2.84 43.25
CA ALA A 5 -8.20 -3.01 43.16
C ALA A 5 -7.67 -3.81 44.37
N LYS A 6 -8.05 -3.39 45.59
CA LYS A 6 -7.69 -4.07 46.84
C LYS A 6 -8.21 -5.51 46.88
N ALA A 7 -9.45 -5.77 46.47
CA ALA A 7 -10.03 -7.10 46.44
C ALA A 7 -9.34 -8.03 45.43
N GLN A 8 -8.77 -7.48 44.35
CA GLN A 8 -8.01 -8.23 43.34
C GLN A 8 -6.50 -8.30 43.65
N GLY A 9 -6.04 -7.67 44.74
CA GLY A 9 -4.61 -7.60 45.09
C GLY A 9 -3.80 -6.66 44.19
N TYR A 10 -4.44 -5.73 43.51
CA TYR A 10 -3.77 -4.72 42.70
C TYR A 10 -3.35 -3.52 43.53
N GLU A 11 -2.16 -3.00 43.24
CA GLU A 11 -1.66 -1.72 43.75
C GLU A 11 -1.99 -0.60 42.76
N VAL A 12 -2.54 0.51 43.25
CA VAL A 12 -2.85 1.67 42.41
C VAL A 12 -1.59 2.52 42.28
N ALA A 13 -0.96 2.46 41.12
CA ALA A 13 0.28 3.20 40.85
C ALA A 13 0.04 4.71 40.59
N GLU A 14 -1.05 5.06 39.93
CA GLU A 14 -1.31 6.42 39.45
C GLU A 14 -2.81 6.62 39.17
N TRP A 15 -3.29 7.86 39.27
CA TRP A 15 -4.63 8.25 38.83
C TRP A 15 -4.55 9.17 37.60
N TYR A 16 -5.40 8.90 36.60
CA TYR A 16 -5.57 9.72 35.40
C TYR A 16 -6.99 10.27 35.39
N ILE A 17 -7.16 11.56 35.65
CA ILE A 17 -8.46 12.18 35.95
C ILE A 17 -8.71 13.38 35.02
N ASP A 18 -9.61 13.22 34.04
CA ASP A 18 -10.13 14.35 33.27
C ASP A 18 -11.42 14.89 33.93
N GLU A 19 -11.31 15.91 34.79
CA GLU A 19 -12.48 16.56 35.39
C GLU A 19 -13.24 17.41 34.37
N ALA A 20 -14.57 17.35 34.39
CA ALA A 20 -15.48 18.15 33.53
C ALA A 20 -15.34 17.97 32.00
N ILE A 21 -14.58 16.97 31.52
CA ILE A 21 -14.48 16.64 30.08
C ILE A 21 -15.41 15.47 29.75
N SER A 22 -16.21 15.63 28.68
CA SER A 22 -17.13 14.60 28.22
C SER A 22 -16.40 13.42 27.58
N GLY A 23 -16.79 12.19 27.93
CA GLY A 23 -16.32 10.96 27.26
C GLY A 23 -16.77 10.81 25.79
N ALA A 24 -17.41 11.83 25.21
CA ALA A 24 -17.71 11.89 23.77
C ALA A 24 -16.50 12.37 22.93
N THR A 25 -15.48 12.97 23.55
CA THR A 25 -14.25 13.38 22.87
C THR A 25 -13.06 12.53 23.32
N LEU A 26 -12.12 12.30 22.40
CA LEU A 26 -10.82 11.69 22.68
C LEU A 26 -9.75 12.74 23.02
N ASP A 27 -10.04 14.02 22.81
CA ASP A 27 -9.15 15.13 23.20
C ASP A 27 -9.22 15.34 24.72
N ARG A 28 -8.46 14.51 25.42
CA ARG A 28 -8.44 14.36 26.87
C ARG A 28 -6.98 14.30 27.30
N PRO A 29 -6.46 15.33 27.99
CA PRO A 29 -5.06 15.39 28.38
C PRO A 29 -4.61 14.18 29.19
N GLU A 30 -5.43 13.72 30.14
CA GLU A 30 -5.07 12.58 30.99
C GLU A 30 -5.22 11.25 30.28
N LEU A 31 -6.17 11.12 29.33
CA LEU A 31 -6.24 9.96 28.45
C LEU A 31 -5.00 9.87 27.55
N THR A 32 -4.54 10.99 27.01
CA THR A 32 -3.33 11.03 26.18
C THR A 32 -2.09 10.68 27.00
N ARG A 33 -1.99 11.20 28.24
CA ARG A 33 -0.93 10.84 29.19
C ARG A 33 -0.96 9.35 29.52
N LEU A 34 -2.13 8.80 29.81
CA LEU A 34 -2.35 7.37 30.06
C LEU A 34 -1.82 6.51 28.91
N LEU A 35 -2.19 6.84 27.67
CA LEU A 35 -1.78 6.10 26.49
C LEU A 35 -0.27 6.17 26.24
N ASN A 36 0.37 7.33 26.48
CA ASN A 36 1.82 7.48 26.37
C ASN A 36 2.58 6.69 27.45
N ASP A 37 2.00 6.58 28.65
CA ASP A 37 2.58 5.86 29.77
C ASP A 37 2.38 4.33 29.68
N ALA A 38 1.54 3.87 28.74
CA ALA A 38 1.15 2.48 28.58
C ALA A 38 2.25 1.52 28.09
N GLY A 39 3.54 1.88 28.16
CA GLY A 39 4.67 1.08 27.66
C GLY A 39 5.65 0.56 28.71
N GLY A 40 5.26 0.56 30.00
CA GLY A 40 6.12 0.03 31.06
C GLY A 40 5.86 0.54 32.48
N LYS A 41 4.91 1.47 32.68
CA LYS A 41 4.61 2.01 34.02
C LYS A 41 3.62 1.16 34.83
N PHE A 42 2.71 0.46 34.17
CA PHE A 42 1.67 -0.34 34.81
C PHE A 42 1.28 -1.51 33.90
N ALA A 43 0.71 -2.56 34.46
CA ALA A 43 0.23 -3.74 33.72
C ALA A 43 -1.26 -3.68 33.38
N PHE A 44 -2.04 -2.87 34.12
CA PHE A 44 -3.48 -2.79 33.97
C PHE A 44 -3.98 -1.36 34.13
N VAL A 45 -5.07 -1.02 33.43
CA VAL A 45 -5.84 0.21 33.62
C VAL A 45 -7.22 -0.16 34.15
N LEU A 46 -7.61 0.43 35.28
CA LEU A 46 -8.96 0.27 35.84
C LEU A 46 -9.84 1.45 35.45
N VAL A 47 -11.02 1.16 34.89
CA VAL A 47 -12.08 2.14 34.66
C VAL A 47 -13.33 1.76 35.45
N ALA A 48 -14.06 2.77 35.94
CA ALA A 48 -15.29 2.49 36.69
C ALA A 48 -16.35 1.81 35.82
N LYS A 49 -16.47 2.26 34.57
CA LYS A 49 -17.35 1.76 33.51
C LYS A 49 -16.74 2.12 32.15
N MET A 50 -17.00 1.32 31.12
CA MET A 50 -16.53 1.60 29.76
C MET A 50 -17.10 2.91 29.20
N ASP A 51 -18.33 3.28 29.55
CA ASP A 51 -18.97 4.54 29.11
C ASP A 51 -18.31 5.81 29.70
N ARG A 52 -17.48 5.68 30.73
CA ARG A 52 -16.64 6.75 31.31
C ARG A 52 -15.29 6.88 30.62
N LEU A 53 -14.83 5.81 29.98
CA LEU A 53 -13.64 5.83 29.15
C LEU A 53 -13.94 6.53 27.82
N ALA A 54 -14.97 6.06 27.11
CA ALA A 54 -15.53 6.73 25.94
C ALA A 54 -16.99 6.32 25.74
N ARG A 55 -17.82 7.17 25.13
CA ARG A 55 -19.23 6.82 24.81
C ARG A 55 -19.37 6.02 23.51
N ASP A 56 -18.46 6.22 22.59
CA ASP A 56 -18.45 5.54 21.29
C ASP A 56 -17.67 4.22 21.40
N LEU A 57 -18.25 3.15 20.86
CA LEU A 57 -17.64 1.82 20.92
C LEU A 57 -16.29 1.79 20.16
N MET A 58 -16.17 2.48 19.03
CA MET A 58 -14.90 2.51 18.29
C MET A 58 -13.81 3.24 19.08
N ALA A 59 -14.16 4.30 19.81
CA ALA A 59 -13.26 5.01 20.71
C ALA A 59 -12.82 4.12 21.89
N GLN A 60 -13.75 3.42 22.56
CA GLN A 60 -13.42 2.47 23.63
C GLN A 60 -12.45 1.39 23.14
N LEU A 61 -12.76 0.78 21.99
CA LEU A 61 -11.96 -0.28 21.38
C LEU A 61 -10.59 0.21 20.88
N TRP A 62 -10.51 1.46 20.39
CA TRP A 62 -9.24 2.06 20.00
C TRP A 62 -8.32 2.26 21.20
N ILE A 63 -8.85 2.78 22.32
CA ILE A 63 -8.09 2.95 23.57
C ILE A 63 -7.57 1.60 24.06
N GLU A 64 -8.43 0.57 24.09
CA GLU A 64 -8.02 -0.79 24.48
C GLU A 64 -6.87 -1.31 23.60
N LYS A 65 -6.94 -1.09 22.29
CA LYS A 65 -5.88 -1.48 21.36
C LYS A 65 -4.56 -0.75 21.63
N GLU A 66 -4.60 0.55 21.92
CA GLU A 66 -3.39 1.31 22.24
C GLU A 66 -2.75 0.83 23.54
N LEU A 67 -3.54 0.53 24.57
CA LEU A 67 -3.05 -0.07 25.82
C LEU A 67 -2.43 -1.46 25.57
N LEU A 68 -3.09 -2.31 24.77
CA LEU A 68 -2.59 -3.64 24.42
C LEU A 68 -1.26 -3.61 23.65
N ARG A 69 -0.97 -2.56 22.87
CA ARG A 69 0.33 -2.42 22.18
C ARG A 69 1.50 -2.34 23.15
N GLY A 70 1.29 -1.76 24.32
CA GLY A 70 2.27 -1.73 25.39
C GLY A 70 2.07 -2.83 26.44
N ASN A 71 1.30 -3.87 26.09
CA ASN A 71 1.02 -5.02 26.94
C ASN A 71 0.27 -4.67 28.25
N VAL A 72 -0.58 -3.64 28.17
CA VAL A 72 -1.44 -3.20 29.27
C VAL A 72 -2.87 -3.65 29.02
N GLU A 73 -3.49 -4.30 30.01
CA GLU A 73 -4.89 -4.73 29.94
C GLU A 73 -5.84 -3.67 30.52
N LEU A 74 -6.91 -3.37 29.79
CA LEU A 74 -7.98 -2.49 30.26
C LEU A 74 -9.04 -3.31 30.99
N ILE A 75 -9.39 -2.90 32.21
CA ILE A 75 -10.34 -3.59 33.08
C ILE A 75 -11.44 -2.63 33.49
N SER A 76 -12.69 -2.99 33.21
CA SER A 76 -13.84 -2.33 33.82
C SER A 76 -14.21 -2.94 35.17
N VAL A 77 -14.52 -2.10 36.15
CA VAL A 77 -15.04 -2.54 37.45
C VAL A 77 -16.49 -2.98 37.37
N ALA A 78 -17.29 -2.40 36.46
CA ALA A 78 -18.71 -2.68 36.34
C ALA A 78 -19.05 -3.73 35.28
N GLU A 79 -18.22 -3.86 34.24
CA GLU A 79 -18.46 -4.80 33.13
C GLU A 79 -17.47 -5.98 33.17
N PRO A 80 -17.91 -7.22 32.85
CA PRO A 80 -17.10 -8.43 33.02
C PRO A 80 -16.11 -8.72 31.89
N PHE A 81 -15.80 -7.76 31.02
CA PHE A 81 -14.95 -8.00 29.84
C PHE A 81 -13.46 -8.14 30.24
N ARG A 82 -12.89 -9.34 30.05
CA ARG A 82 -11.47 -9.67 30.31
C ARG A 82 -10.94 -10.67 29.27
N GLY A 83 -9.69 -10.52 28.79
CA GLY A 83 -8.96 -11.59 28.08
C GLY A 83 -9.54 -12.09 26.73
N GLN A 84 -9.57 -13.42 26.51
CA GLN A 84 -10.13 -14.07 25.29
C GLN A 84 -11.66 -14.07 25.24
N ASP A 85 -12.29 -13.02 25.75
CA ASP A 85 -13.72 -12.81 25.66
C ASP A 85 -14.19 -12.89 24.19
N PRO A 86 -15.32 -13.54 23.88
CA PRO A 86 -15.97 -13.45 22.57
C PRO A 86 -16.01 -12.03 21.97
N ALA A 87 -16.12 -10.99 22.81
CA ALA A 87 -16.03 -9.60 22.39
C ALA A 87 -14.66 -9.23 21.78
N ASN A 88 -13.56 -9.71 22.37
CA ASN A 88 -12.19 -9.47 21.88
C ASN A 88 -11.87 -10.26 20.61
N VAL A 89 -12.46 -11.45 20.45
CA VAL A 89 -12.41 -12.21 19.18
C VAL A 89 -13.16 -11.46 18.08
N LEU A 90 -14.37 -10.99 18.37
CA LEU A 90 -15.18 -10.19 17.45
C LEU A 90 -14.44 -8.90 17.05
N PHE A 91 -13.78 -8.22 18.01
CA PHE A 91 -12.97 -7.03 17.74
C PHE A 91 -11.85 -7.30 16.72
N ARG A 92 -11.06 -8.37 16.93
CA ARG A 92 -9.99 -8.74 16.00
C ARG A 92 -10.52 -9.03 14.60
N GLN A 93 -11.70 -9.65 14.51
CA GLN A 93 -12.36 -9.92 13.23
C GLN A 93 -12.83 -8.63 12.54
N VAL A 94 -13.44 -7.69 13.27
CA VAL A 94 -13.90 -6.40 12.72
C VAL A 94 -12.71 -5.55 12.25
N ILE A 95 -11.63 -5.45 13.02
CA ILE A 95 -10.42 -4.72 12.61
C ILE A 95 -9.76 -5.40 11.40
N GLY A 96 -9.70 -6.73 11.39
CA GLY A 96 -9.21 -7.50 10.25
C GLY A 96 -10.03 -7.22 8.99
N ALA A 97 -11.36 -7.22 9.10
CA ALA A 97 -12.28 -6.91 8.01
C ALA A 97 -12.12 -5.47 7.52
N PHE A 98 -12.01 -4.49 8.43
CA PHE A 98 -11.79 -3.09 8.05
C PHE A 98 -10.45 -2.87 7.34
N ALA A 99 -9.38 -3.53 7.81
CA ALA A 99 -8.08 -3.47 7.15
C ALA A 99 -8.10 -4.09 5.74
N GLN A 100 -8.88 -5.16 5.55
CA GLN A 100 -9.11 -5.74 4.21
C GLN A 100 -9.94 -4.79 3.33
N PHE A 101 -10.99 -4.18 3.87
CA PHE A 101 -11.82 -3.21 3.16
C PHE A 101 -11.01 -2.01 2.68
N GLU A 102 -10.19 -1.39 3.54
CA GLU A 102 -9.39 -0.23 3.15
C GLU A 102 -8.36 -0.59 2.06
N ARG A 103 -7.72 -1.76 2.17
CA ARG A 103 -6.83 -2.26 1.11
C ARG A 103 -7.56 -2.45 -0.23
N ALA A 104 -8.75 -3.04 -0.19
CA ALA A 104 -9.56 -3.22 -1.40
C ALA A 104 -9.96 -1.87 -2.02
N ARG A 105 -10.37 -0.90 -1.18
CA ARG A 105 -10.74 0.46 -1.60
C ARG A 105 -9.56 1.22 -2.21
N ILE A 106 -8.36 1.10 -1.64
CA ILE A 106 -7.13 1.67 -2.23
C ILE A 106 -6.84 1.04 -3.59
N ALA A 107 -6.91 -0.29 -3.69
CA ALA A 107 -6.68 -1.00 -4.94
C ALA A 107 -7.66 -0.57 -6.04
N GLU A 108 -8.94 -0.44 -5.70
CA GLU A 108 -9.99 0.07 -6.58
C GLU A 108 -9.69 1.50 -7.05
N ARG A 109 -9.38 2.41 -6.13
CA ARG A 109 -9.03 3.81 -6.44
C ARG A 109 -7.83 3.89 -7.37
N MET A 110 -6.78 3.11 -7.10
CA MET A 110 -5.57 3.07 -7.93
C MET A 110 -5.86 2.49 -9.32
N ALA A 111 -6.73 1.47 -9.42
CA ALA A 111 -7.17 0.95 -10.72
C ALA A 111 -7.98 1.98 -11.51
N GLY A 112 -8.86 2.73 -10.85
CA GLY A 112 -9.60 3.85 -11.43
C GLY A 112 -8.66 4.93 -11.97
N GLY A 113 -7.67 5.34 -11.18
CA GLY A 113 -6.66 6.32 -11.59
C GLY A 113 -5.83 5.86 -12.80
N ARG A 114 -5.43 4.59 -12.85
CA ARG A 114 -4.74 4.00 -14.01
C ARG A 114 -5.61 4.01 -15.27
N LYS A 115 -6.89 3.64 -15.15
CA LYS A 115 -7.84 3.72 -16.28
C LYS A 115 -8.03 5.14 -16.79
N GLN A 116 -8.15 6.12 -15.89
CA GLN A 116 -8.25 7.54 -16.29
C GLN A 116 -6.97 8.02 -16.99
N LYS A 117 -5.79 7.64 -16.46
CA LYS A 117 -4.51 7.96 -17.10
C LYS A 117 -4.40 7.37 -18.51
N ALA A 118 -4.81 6.11 -18.67
CA ALA A 118 -4.84 5.44 -19.98
C ALA A 118 -5.78 6.11 -20.98
N LYS A 119 -7.00 6.47 -20.55
CA LYS A 119 -7.96 7.23 -21.40
C LYS A 119 -7.39 8.56 -21.87
N ALA A 120 -6.52 9.18 -21.08
CA ALA A 120 -5.86 10.43 -21.43
C ALA A 120 -4.54 10.22 -22.22
N GLY A 121 -4.28 9.03 -22.77
CA GLY A 121 -3.07 8.70 -23.53
C GLY A 121 -1.81 8.52 -22.68
N GLY A 122 -1.94 8.55 -21.34
CA GLY A 122 -0.79 8.47 -20.43
C GLY A 122 -0.43 7.03 -20.07
N TYR A 123 0.86 6.75 -19.93
CA TYR A 123 1.37 5.44 -19.54
C TYR A 123 0.94 5.04 -18.11
N ALA A 124 0.03 4.07 -17.99
CA ALA A 124 -0.52 3.54 -16.73
C ALA A 124 0.09 2.19 -16.30
N GLY A 125 1.16 1.75 -16.98
CA GLY A 125 1.91 0.55 -16.63
C GLY A 125 2.85 0.73 -15.44
N GLY A 126 3.64 -0.31 -15.17
CA GLY A 126 4.67 -0.30 -14.13
C GLY A 126 5.96 0.40 -14.60
N GLY A 127 7.06 -0.34 -14.68
CA GLY A 127 8.33 0.19 -15.19
C GLY A 127 8.23 0.62 -16.67
N ALA A 128 8.94 1.69 -17.02
CA ALA A 128 8.98 2.21 -18.38
C ALA A 128 9.44 1.12 -19.38
N PRO A 129 8.82 1.01 -20.57
CA PRO A 129 9.32 0.16 -21.65
C PRO A 129 10.72 0.62 -22.09
N ILE A 130 11.51 -0.30 -22.66
CA ILE A 130 12.82 0.04 -23.23
C ILE A 130 12.67 1.11 -24.32
N GLY A 131 13.64 2.02 -24.45
CA GLY A 131 13.53 3.21 -25.29
C GLY A 131 12.85 4.39 -24.60
N TYR A 132 12.40 4.20 -23.35
CA TYR A 132 11.79 5.25 -22.56
C TYR A 132 12.26 5.25 -21.10
N THR A 133 12.23 6.43 -20.49
CA THR A 133 12.45 6.64 -19.07
C THR A 133 11.24 7.31 -18.42
N SER A 134 11.06 7.02 -17.13
CA SER A 134 10.01 7.64 -16.31
C SER A 134 10.69 8.51 -15.26
N THR A 135 10.60 9.83 -15.44
CA THR A 135 11.13 10.78 -14.47
C THR A 135 10.11 11.02 -13.37
N LYS A 136 10.56 11.15 -12.11
CA LYS A 136 9.67 11.41 -10.97
C LYS A 136 8.89 12.71 -11.21
N GLY A 137 7.56 12.62 -11.22
CA GLY A 137 6.67 13.76 -11.48
C GLY A 137 6.39 14.03 -12.97
N ALA A 138 7.05 13.34 -13.90
CA ALA A 138 6.75 13.48 -15.32
C ALA A 138 5.37 12.87 -15.64
N LYS A 139 4.58 13.62 -16.41
CA LYS A 139 3.24 13.18 -16.86
C LYS A 139 3.31 12.24 -18.07
N VAL A 140 4.44 12.24 -18.76
CA VAL A 140 4.70 11.54 -20.03
C VAL A 140 6.06 10.85 -19.92
N LEU A 141 6.20 9.71 -20.60
CA LEU A 141 7.48 9.01 -20.71
C LEU A 141 8.44 9.81 -21.58
N ALA A 142 9.67 10.00 -21.12
CA ALA A 142 10.73 10.65 -21.90
C ALA A 142 11.42 9.61 -22.78
N LEU A 143 11.76 9.98 -24.01
CA LEU A 143 12.50 9.12 -24.92
C LEU A 143 13.94 8.96 -24.41
N ASP A 144 14.43 7.73 -24.38
CA ASP A 144 15.85 7.41 -24.22
C ASP A 144 16.41 7.14 -25.61
N ALA A 145 17.15 8.10 -26.17
CA ALA A 145 17.61 8.04 -27.55
C ALA A 145 18.45 6.78 -27.84
N GLU A 146 19.37 6.41 -26.95
CA GLU A 146 20.24 5.25 -27.12
C GLU A 146 19.42 3.94 -27.11
N LYS A 147 18.52 3.81 -26.13
CA LYS A 147 17.66 2.62 -26.04
C LYS A 147 16.56 2.62 -27.09
N ALA A 148 16.20 3.77 -27.65
CA ALA A 148 15.26 3.87 -28.75
C ALA A 148 15.86 3.32 -30.05
N GLU A 149 17.13 3.64 -30.36
CA GLU A 149 17.82 3.01 -31.49
C GLU A 149 17.90 1.48 -31.34
N THR A 150 18.13 1.01 -30.11
CA THR A 150 18.12 -0.42 -29.82
C THR A 150 16.76 -1.06 -30.15
N VAL A 151 15.66 -0.36 -29.86
CA VAL A 151 14.32 -0.84 -30.22
C VAL A 151 14.11 -0.84 -31.73
N ARG A 152 14.46 0.25 -32.43
CA ARG A 152 14.37 0.34 -33.89
C ARG A 152 15.11 -0.80 -34.56
N ARG A 153 16.36 -1.02 -34.14
CA ARG A 153 17.21 -2.08 -34.67
C ARG A 153 16.60 -3.47 -34.50
N LEU A 154 15.92 -3.73 -33.37
CA LEU A 154 15.23 -5.02 -33.18
C LEU A 154 14.06 -5.21 -34.17
N PHE A 155 13.30 -4.15 -34.46
CA PHE A 155 12.21 -4.22 -35.43
C PHE A 155 12.75 -4.36 -36.87
N GLU A 156 13.83 -3.66 -37.21
CA GLU A 156 14.55 -3.85 -38.49
C GLU A 156 15.02 -5.30 -38.66
N LEU A 157 15.72 -5.86 -37.69
CA LEU A 157 16.16 -7.26 -37.72
C LEU A 157 14.99 -8.24 -37.88
N ARG A 158 13.84 -7.94 -37.28
CA ARG A 158 12.64 -8.76 -37.42
C ARG A 158 12.07 -8.69 -38.84
N GLU A 159 12.17 -7.56 -39.51
CA GLU A 159 11.72 -7.36 -40.90
C GLU A 159 12.71 -7.93 -41.92
N GLU A 160 14.02 -7.76 -41.69
CA GLU A 160 15.11 -8.35 -42.47
C GLU A 160 15.11 -9.89 -42.38
N CYS A 161 14.77 -10.45 -41.21
CA CYS A 161 14.78 -11.89 -40.95
C CYS A 161 13.43 -12.41 -40.42
N PRO A 162 12.35 -12.47 -41.23
CA PRO A 162 11.00 -12.83 -40.76
C PRO A 162 10.89 -14.23 -40.13
N GLY A 163 11.75 -15.16 -40.57
CA GLY A 163 11.80 -16.55 -40.08
C GLY A 163 12.73 -16.77 -38.87
N ALA A 164 13.46 -15.74 -38.43
CA ALA A 164 14.37 -15.89 -37.30
C ALA A 164 13.60 -16.17 -36.00
N SER A 165 14.13 -17.11 -35.21
CA SER A 165 13.61 -17.36 -33.87
C SER A 165 13.89 -16.18 -32.95
N LEU A 166 13.11 -16.03 -31.88
CA LEU A 166 13.35 -14.99 -30.86
C LEU A 166 14.72 -15.12 -30.19
N GLU A 167 15.27 -16.33 -30.14
CA GLU A 167 16.62 -16.59 -29.65
C GLU A 167 17.68 -16.12 -30.65
N ALA A 168 17.47 -16.35 -31.95
CA ALA A 168 18.35 -15.86 -33.00
C ALA A 168 18.42 -14.33 -33.03
N LEU A 169 17.26 -13.65 -32.93
CA LEU A 169 17.20 -12.19 -32.83
C LEU A 169 17.93 -11.67 -31.59
N ALA A 170 17.78 -12.34 -30.44
CA ALA A 170 18.54 -11.98 -29.23
C ALA A 170 20.06 -12.14 -29.44
N GLY A 171 20.48 -13.22 -30.13
CA GLY A 171 21.87 -13.44 -30.50
C GLY A 171 22.43 -12.34 -31.40
N MET A 172 21.68 -11.92 -32.42
CA MET A 172 22.06 -10.81 -33.32
C MET A 172 22.22 -9.50 -32.56
N MET A 173 21.24 -9.13 -31.72
CA MET A 173 21.30 -7.94 -30.86
C MET A 173 22.55 -7.95 -29.95
N ASN A 174 22.85 -9.10 -29.34
CA ASN A 174 24.03 -9.25 -28.48
C ASN A 174 25.34 -9.18 -29.26
N ALA A 175 25.39 -9.73 -30.48
CA ALA A 175 26.56 -9.68 -31.35
C ALA A 175 26.87 -8.24 -31.80
N GLU A 176 25.83 -7.40 -31.96
CA GLU A 176 25.94 -5.97 -32.22
C GLU A 176 26.29 -5.14 -30.97
N GLY A 177 26.45 -5.77 -29.80
CA GLY A 177 26.80 -5.09 -28.55
C GLY A 177 25.64 -4.33 -27.89
N LEU A 178 24.41 -4.53 -28.38
CA LEU A 178 23.23 -3.85 -27.85
C LEU A 178 22.79 -4.43 -26.51
N THR A 179 22.26 -3.58 -25.64
CA THR A 179 21.87 -3.95 -24.28
C THR A 179 20.44 -3.55 -23.97
N THR A 180 19.84 -4.27 -23.02
CA THR A 180 18.51 -3.97 -22.49
C THR A 180 18.49 -2.65 -21.71
N ALA A 181 17.31 -2.19 -21.29
CA ALA A 181 17.18 -0.97 -20.49
C ALA A 181 18.01 -0.97 -19.19
N GLN A 182 18.33 -2.14 -18.63
CA GLN A 182 19.16 -2.28 -17.43
C GLN A 182 20.63 -2.62 -17.74
N GLY A 183 21.05 -2.53 -19.00
CA GLY A 183 22.42 -2.88 -19.42
C GLY A 183 22.70 -4.38 -19.52
N ALA A 184 21.70 -5.25 -19.33
CA ALA A 184 21.86 -6.69 -19.46
C ALA A 184 21.80 -7.15 -20.93
N ILE A 185 22.38 -8.33 -21.21
CA ILE A 185 22.26 -9.02 -22.50
C ILE A 185 20.80 -9.36 -22.85
N TRP A 186 20.53 -9.44 -24.15
CA TRP A 186 19.25 -9.86 -24.71
C TRP A 186 19.04 -11.37 -24.60
N ARG A 187 17.83 -11.75 -24.21
CA ARG A 187 17.31 -13.12 -24.24
C ARG A 187 15.96 -13.12 -24.96
N LYS A 188 15.52 -14.29 -25.44
CA LYS A 188 14.23 -14.45 -26.15
C LYS A 188 13.03 -13.77 -25.47
N ALA A 189 12.97 -13.78 -24.14
CA ALA A 189 11.85 -13.20 -23.39
C ALA A 189 11.79 -11.67 -23.49
N GLN A 190 12.94 -11.00 -23.56
CA GLN A 190 13.01 -9.55 -23.74
C GLN A 190 12.66 -9.18 -25.18
N VAL A 191 13.18 -9.93 -26.16
CA VAL A 191 12.82 -9.79 -27.57
C VAL A 191 11.30 -9.89 -27.74
N LYS A 192 10.70 -10.98 -27.22
CA LYS A 192 9.24 -11.17 -27.28
C LYS A 192 8.49 -9.97 -26.71
N ARG A 193 8.89 -9.51 -25.52
CA ARG A 193 8.22 -8.40 -24.82
C ARG A 193 8.25 -7.09 -25.63
N VAL A 194 9.31 -6.83 -26.40
CA VAL A 194 9.42 -5.65 -27.26
C VAL A 194 8.55 -5.82 -28.50
N LEU A 195 8.66 -6.96 -29.19
CA LEU A 195 7.88 -7.22 -30.40
C LEU A 195 6.35 -7.26 -30.14
N ASP A 196 5.92 -7.84 -29.01
CA ASP A 196 4.51 -7.85 -28.58
C ASP A 196 3.94 -6.43 -28.36
N ARG A 197 4.80 -5.42 -28.22
CA ARG A 197 4.43 -4.03 -27.94
C ARG A 197 4.56 -3.13 -29.18
N ARG A 198 4.47 -3.68 -30.39
CA ARG A 198 4.58 -2.90 -31.64
C ARG A 198 3.68 -1.67 -31.65
N GLU A 199 2.39 -1.83 -31.30
CA GLU A 199 1.42 -0.73 -31.22
C GLU A 199 1.86 0.39 -30.29
N PHE A 200 2.48 0.05 -29.15
CA PHE A 200 3.03 1.03 -28.23
C PHE A 200 4.17 1.82 -28.87
N TYR A 201 5.07 1.15 -29.59
CA TYR A 201 6.19 1.83 -30.24
C TYR A 201 5.77 2.67 -31.46
N THR A 202 4.61 2.41 -32.06
CA THR A 202 4.02 3.23 -33.13
C THR A 202 3.08 4.34 -32.61
N GLY A 203 3.03 4.55 -31.28
CA GLY A 203 2.27 5.65 -30.67
C GLY A 203 0.89 5.30 -30.10
N THR A 204 0.42 4.05 -30.20
CA THR A 204 -0.88 3.64 -29.64
C THR A 204 -0.73 3.07 -28.23
N TYR A 205 -1.48 3.58 -27.25
CA TYR A 205 -1.46 3.06 -25.89
C TYR A 205 -2.69 2.22 -25.57
N THR A 206 -2.47 0.98 -25.15
CA THR A 206 -3.52 0.05 -24.69
C THR A 206 -3.35 -0.34 -23.22
N TYR A 207 -4.44 -0.26 -22.45
CA TYR A 207 -4.48 -0.67 -21.05
C TYR A 207 -5.87 -1.08 -20.60
N ALA A 208 -6.02 -2.31 -20.09
CA ALA A 208 -7.28 -2.83 -19.53
C ALA A 208 -8.51 -2.62 -20.45
N GLY A 209 -8.34 -2.88 -21.75
CA GLY A 209 -9.38 -2.71 -22.78
C GLY A 209 -9.61 -1.27 -23.24
N ILE A 210 -8.87 -0.30 -22.72
CA ILE A 210 -8.85 1.07 -23.21
C ILE A 210 -7.76 1.19 -24.26
N GLU A 211 -8.10 1.78 -25.39
CA GLU A 211 -7.16 2.20 -26.44
C GLU A 211 -7.21 3.73 -26.55
N ALA A 212 -6.05 4.36 -26.67
CA ALA A 212 -5.90 5.80 -26.83
C ALA A 212 -4.63 6.13 -27.60
N GLU A 213 -4.58 7.31 -28.21
CA GLU A 213 -3.34 7.87 -28.72
C GLU A 213 -2.38 8.15 -27.56
N GLY A 214 -1.20 7.54 -27.61
CA GLY A 214 -0.17 7.65 -26.59
C GLY A 214 0.45 9.05 -26.59
N LYS A 215 0.67 9.60 -25.40
CA LYS A 215 1.38 10.87 -25.23
C LYS A 215 2.89 10.76 -25.36
N HIS A 216 3.42 9.54 -25.32
CA HIS A 216 4.85 9.29 -25.52
C HIS A 216 5.21 9.46 -27.00
N GLU A 217 6.44 9.87 -27.27
CA GLU A 217 6.97 9.96 -28.62
C GLU A 217 7.09 8.55 -29.24
N ALA A 218 6.60 8.34 -30.46
CA ALA A 218 6.72 7.06 -31.14
C ALA A 218 8.18 6.76 -31.53
N ILE A 219 8.60 5.51 -31.40
CA ILE A 219 9.93 5.05 -31.82
C ILE A 219 9.90 4.57 -33.28
N LEU A 220 8.80 3.94 -33.69
CA LEU A 220 8.54 3.40 -35.02
C LEU A 220 7.59 4.29 -35.82
#